data_AF-A0A9Q0RHH6-F1
#
_entry.id   AF-A0A9Q0RHH6-F1
#
_cell.length_a   1.000
_cell.length_b   1.000
_cell.length_c   1.000
_cell.angle_alpha   90.00
_cell.angle_beta   90.00
_cell.angle_gamma   90.00
#
_symmetry.space_group_name_H-M   'P 1'
#
loop_
_entity.id
_entity.type
_entity.pdbx_description
1 polymer ?
#
loop_
_entity_poly.entity_id
_entity_poly.type
_entity_poly.pdbx_seq_one_letter_code
_entity_poly.pdbx_strand_id
1 'polypeptide(L)'
;MADIAETLIENDNGLNSSQSQNEMNGIWGKLIPYDRSFEVIDLIGEEPITIGRNLNCSRVFTDRRISTNHCSIFKKPEPNNPNHILIYIKDTSTNGTFINNNKLKKGQQTVLYDSDQISLGSFSGSHIPPVVTYAFRNFLEKKKPIEQSGIHQFYDIRDKILGIGQFATVKEGTEKSTGKQYAIKIIDKNKFILTICFV
;
A
#
# COMPACT_ATOMS: atom_id res chain seq x y z
N MET A 1 37.61 58.24 -14.71
CA MET A 1 37.08 57.58 -13.50
C MET A 1 36.33 56.35 -13.95
N ALA A 2 36.82 55.18 -13.51
CA ALA A 2 36.27 53.81 -13.58
C ALA A 2 35.78 53.33 -14.97
N ASP A 3 36.54 52.56 -15.73
CA ASP A 3 36.90 51.11 -15.60
C ASP A 3 35.79 50.12 -16.05
N ILE A 4 36.09 49.43 -17.17
CA ILE A 4 36.10 47.95 -17.45
C ILE A 4 34.82 47.16 -17.04
N ALA A 5 34.18 46.27 -17.82
CA ALA A 5 34.66 45.29 -18.80
C ALA A 5 33.53 44.67 -19.66
N GLU A 6 33.97 44.22 -20.85
CA GLU A 6 33.54 43.14 -21.75
C GLU A 6 32.37 42.17 -21.38
N THR A 7 31.33 42.22 -22.22
CA THR A 7 31.02 41.31 -23.35
C THR A 7 31.10 39.76 -23.20
N LEU A 8 29.89 39.16 -23.33
CA LEU A 8 29.46 37.87 -23.93
C LEU A 8 29.78 36.52 -23.24
N ILE A 9 28.73 35.71 -23.07
CA ILE A 9 28.53 34.36 -23.66
C ILE A 9 27.03 34.01 -23.53
N GLU A 10 26.38 33.69 -24.65
CA GLU A 10 25.08 32.98 -24.66
C GLU A 10 25.29 31.51 -24.26
N ASN A 11 24.37 30.95 -23.47
CA ASN A 11 24.12 29.51 -23.43
C ASN A 11 22.65 29.25 -23.15
N ASP A 12 22.01 28.67 -24.17
CA ASP A 12 20.71 28.02 -24.13
C ASP A 12 20.72 26.88 -23.10
N ASN A 13 19.69 26.81 -22.26
CA ASN A 13 19.31 25.61 -21.50
C ASN A 13 17.88 25.78 -21.01
N GLY A 14 16.95 25.17 -21.74
CA GLY A 14 15.59 24.90 -21.26
C GLY A 14 15.64 24.19 -19.90
N LEU A 15 15.17 24.87 -18.86
CA LEU A 15 14.89 24.23 -17.57
C LEU A 15 13.42 23.85 -17.51
N ASN A 16 13.19 22.62 -17.95
CA ASN A 16 12.50 21.57 -17.24
C ASN A 16 11.35 22.00 -16.31
N SER A 17 10.16 21.58 -16.76
CA SER A 17 8.95 21.24 -16.03
C SER A 17 9.17 20.21 -14.91
N SER A 18 10.00 20.53 -13.92
CA SER A 18 10.27 19.71 -12.74
C SER A 18 10.07 20.49 -11.43
N GLN A 19 9.09 21.39 -11.40
CA GLN A 19 8.52 21.91 -10.15
C GLN A 19 7.22 21.16 -9.81
N SER A 20 7.33 19.85 -9.58
CA SER A 20 6.32 19.05 -8.89
C SER A 20 6.96 17.86 -8.17
N GLN A 21 8.17 18.05 -7.62
CA GLN A 21 8.91 17.04 -6.86
C GLN A 21 9.43 17.57 -5.50
N ASN A 22 8.86 18.66 -4.98
CA ASN A 22 9.09 19.10 -3.61
C ASN A 22 7.78 18.95 -2.81
N GLU A 23 7.89 18.32 -1.63
CA GLU A 23 6.82 17.90 -0.68
C GLU A 23 6.30 16.44 -0.80
N MET A 24 7.17 15.44 -0.55
CA MET A 24 6.71 14.22 0.14
C MET A 24 7.09 14.32 1.62
N ASN A 25 6.13 14.82 2.39
CA ASN A 25 6.24 15.37 3.74
C ASN A 25 6.37 14.29 4.86
N GLY A 26 7.38 13.41 4.82
CA GLY A 26 7.61 12.39 5.86
C GLY A 26 6.57 11.27 5.92
N ILE A 27 5.75 11.14 4.86
CA ILE A 27 4.74 10.09 4.70
C ILE A 27 5.44 8.78 4.37
N TRP A 28 5.23 7.75 5.19
CA TRP A 28 5.82 6.42 5.01
C TRP A 28 4.81 5.35 4.60
N GLY A 29 3.52 5.68 4.61
CA GLY A 29 2.48 4.85 4.00
C GLY A 29 1.12 5.54 3.98
N LYS A 30 0.13 4.87 3.38
CA LYS A 30 -1.27 5.34 3.37
C LYS A 30 -2.25 4.19 3.60
N LEU A 31 -3.40 4.50 4.17
CA LEU A 31 -4.58 3.64 4.16
C LEU A 31 -5.63 4.26 3.25
N ILE A 32 -5.91 3.61 2.13
CA ILE A 32 -6.88 4.07 1.14
C ILE A 32 -8.20 3.33 1.37
N PRO A 33 -9.30 4.02 1.71
CA PRO A 33 -10.56 3.36 2.01
C PRO A 33 -11.22 2.84 0.73
N TYR A 34 -11.88 1.69 0.85
CA TYR A 34 -12.66 1.13 -0.27
C TYR A 34 -13.98 1.89 -0.44
N ASP A 35 -14.59 2.31 0.66
CA ASP A 35 -15.75 3.19 0.66
C ASP A 35 -15.28 4.65 0.74
N ARG A 36 -15.62 5.43 -0.29
CA ARG A 36 -15.25 6.84 -0.42
C ARG A 36 -15.92 7.76 0.60
N SER A 37 -16.86 7.25 1.40
CA SER A 37 -17.39 7.96 2.56
C SER A 37 -16.36 8.14 3.69
N PHE A 38 -15.29 7.32 3.68
CA PHE A 38 -14.18 7.44 4.61
C PHE A 38 -13.01 8.20 3.99
N GLU A 39 -12.21 8.82 4.85
CA GLU A 39 -11.00 9.55 4.45
C GLU A 39 -9.78 8.64 4.30
N VAL A 40 -8.87 9.04 3.42
CA VAL A 40 -7.53 8.46 3.33
C VAL A 40 -6.75 8.80 4.60
N ILE A 41 -6.09 7.80 5.19
CA ILE A 41 -5.23 8.01 6.35
C ILE A 41 -3.79 8.03 5.86
N ASP A 42 -3.16 9.19 5.91
CA ASP A 42 -1.71 9.28 5.72
C ASP A 42 -0.98 8.84 6.99
N LEU A 43 0.01 7.96 6.84
CA LEU A 43 0.87 7.50 7.92
C LEU A 43 2.14 8.38 7.90
N ILE A 44 2.14 9.38 8.78
CA ILE A 44 3.14 10.46 8.83
C ILE A 44 3.64 10.62 10.26
N GLY A 45 4.92 10.93 10.44
CA GLY A 45 5.44 11.45 11.71
C GLY A 45 5.57 10.39 12.82
N GLU A 46 5.21 10.78 14.04
CA GLU A 46 5.39 10.01 15.28
C GLU A 46 4.55 8.73 15.33
N GLU A 47 5.16 7.69 15.89
CA GLU A 47 4.60 6.35 15.99
C GLU A 47 4.35 5.97 17.45
N PRO A 48 3.34 5.13 17.71
CA PRO A 48 2.46 4.47 16.74
C PRO A 48 1.32 5.35 16.24
N ILE A 49 0.92 5.17 14.97
CA ILE A 49 -0.35 5.70 14.45
C ILE A 49 -1.48 4.89 15.07
N THR A 50 -2.28 5.52 15.92
CA THR A 50 -3.35 4.86 16.67
C THR A 50 -4.72 5.10 16.01
N ILE A 51 -5.51 4.03 15.91
CA ILE A 51 -6.86 4.07 15.35
C ILE A 51 -7.83 3.61 16.45
N GLY A 52 -8.88 4.38 16.71
CA GLY A 52 -9.83 4.08 17.77
C GLY A 52 -10.93 5.13 17.90
N ARG A 53 -11.75 5.01 18.94
CA ARG A 53 -12.76 6.03 19.27
C ARG A 53 -12.30 7.08 20.28
N ASN A 54 -11.14 6.87 20.90
CA ASN A 54 -10.56 7.85 21.80
C ASN A 54 -10.17 9.10 21.01
N LEU A 55 -10.48 10.29 21.53
CA LEU A 55 -10.10 11.57 20.91
C LEU A 55 -8.58 11.76 20.81
N ASN A 56 -7.82 11.05 21.64
CA ASN A 56 -6.36 11.06 21.60
C ASN A 56 -5.77 10.11 20.54
N CYS A 57 -6.58 9.36 19.80
CA CYS A 57 -6.09 8.53 18.71
C CYS A 57 -5.69 9.40 17.51
N SER A 58 -4.65 8.99 16.79
CA SER A 58 -4.23 9.63 15.53
C SER A 58 -5.36 9.67 14.50
N ARG A 59 -6.21 8.62 14.48
CA ARG A 59 -7.46 8.59 13.71
C ARG A 59 -8.63 8.15 14.58
N VAL A 60 -9.64 9.00 14.62
CA VAL A 60 -10.81 8.87 15.49
C VAL A 60 -12.01 8.40 14.68
N PHE A 61 -12.69 7.37 15.18
CA PHE A 61 -13.96 6.87 14.67
C PHE A 61 -15.07 7.05 15.72
N THR A 62 -16.29 7.35 15.27
CA THR A 62 -17.45 7.51 16.16
C THR A 62 -18.26 6.22 16.33
N ASP A 63 -18.19 5.31 15.35
CA ASP A 63 -18.94 4.04 15.32
C ASP A 63 -18.59 3.15 16.53
N ARG A 64 -19.62 2.70 17.28
CA ARG A 64 -19.49 1.89 18.49
C ARG A 64 -18.86 0.51 18.27
N ARG A 65 -18.83 0.02 17.03
CA ARG A 65 -18.15 -1.24 16.66
C ARG A 65 -16.63 -1.09 16.63
N ILE A 66 -16.12 0.13 16.61
CA ILE A 66 -14.70 0.43 16.81
C ILE A 66 -14.42 0.54 18.32
N SER A 67 -13.36 -0.09 18.83
CA SER A 67 -12.97 0.03 20.24
C SER A 67 -12.32 1.39 20.54
N THR A 68 -12.32 1.79 21.82
CA THR A 68 -11.69 3.05 22.27
C THR A 68 -10.24 3.17 21.79
N ASN A 69 -9.46 2.10 21.94
CA ASN A 69 -8.17 1.92 21.28
C ASN A 69 -8.25 0.63 20.46
N HIS A 70 -8.40 0.73 19.14
CA HIS A 70 -8.73 -0.42 18.28
C HIS A 70 -7.48 -1.14 17.78
N CYS A 71 -6.60 -0.41 17.12
CA CYS A 71 -5.34 -0.94 16.62
C CYS A 71 -4.30 0.17 16.51
N SER A 72 -3.05 -0.24 16.32
CA SER A 72 -1.93 0.67 16.10
C SER A 72 -1.03 0.18 14.98
N ILE A 73 -0.51 1.12 14.19
CA ILE A 73 0.42 0.86 13.07
C ILE A 73 1.75 1.54 13.36
N PHE A 74 2.86 0.83 13.17
CA PHE A 74 4.20 1.33 13.48
C PHE A 74 5.30 0.59 12.69
N LYS A 75 6.44 1.24 12.50
CA LYS A 75 7.67 0.73 11.90
C LYS A 75 8.51 -0.01 12.93
N LYS A 76 9.15 -1.10 12.53
CA LYS A 76 10.25 -1.74 13.25
C LYS A 76 11.30 -2.24 12.27
N PRO A 77 12.59 -2.23 12.65
CA PRO A 77 13.62 -2.93 11.88
C PRO A 77 13.28 -4.42 11.75
N GLU A 78 13.58 -4.98 10.59
CA GLU A 78 13.47 -6.42 10.37
C GLU A 78 14.47 -7.16 11.28
N PRO A 79 14.07 -8.25 11.97
CA PRO A 79 14.93 -8.93 12.94
C PRO A 79 16.31 -9.36 12.40
N ASN A 80 16.37 -9.74 11.13
CA ASN A 80 17.59 -10.23 10.48
C ASN A 80 18.23 -9.22 9.53
N ASN A 81 17.63 -8.03 9.36
CA ASN A 81 18.13 -6.99 8.47
C ASN A 81 17.78 -5.61 9.04
N PRO A 82 18.60 -5.05 9.95
CA PRO A 82 18.31 -3.78 10.61
C PRO A 82 18.16 -2.58 9.65
N ASN A 83 18.70 -2.69 8.43
CA ASN A 83 18.58 -1.66 7.40
C ASN A 83 17.25 -1.72 6.63
N HIS A 84 16.47 -2.78 6.84
CA HIS A 84 15.15 -2.95 6.26
C HIS A 84 14.09 -2.69 7.33
N ILE A 85 13.14 -1.80 7.01
CA ILE A 85 12.07 -1.40 7.93
C ILE A 85 10.77 -2.09 7.50
N LEU A 86 10.17 -2.82 8.43
CA LEU A 86 8.86 -3.44 8.27
C LEU A 86 7.78 -2.62 8.95
N ILE A 87 6.60 -2.59 8.34
CA ILE A 87 5.40 -1.97 8.93
C ILE A 87 4.60 -3.06 9.64
N TYR A 88 4.22 -2.80 10.87
CA TYR A 88 3.42 -3.70 11.69
C TYR A 88 2.08 -3.06 12.02
N ILE A 89 1.07 -3.90 12.16
CA ILE A 89 -0.20 -3.57 12.81
C ILE A 89 -0.41 -4.45 14.03
N LYS A 90 -0.90 -3.86 15.13
CA LYS A 90 -1.27 -4.57 16.36
C LYS A 90 -2.75 -4.35 16.66
N ASP A 91 -3.49 -5.44 16.88
CA ASP A 91 -4.88 -5.41 17.29
C ASP A 91 -5.01 -5.33 18.82
N THR A 92 -5.84 -4.43 19.33
CA THR A 92 -6.24 -4.37 20.76
C THR A 92 -7.76 -4.34 20.94
N SER A 93 -8.50 -4.54 19.85
CA SER A 93 -9.94 -4.32 19.81
C SER A 93 -10.76 -5.47 20.37
N THR A 94 -12.04 -5.20 20.61
CA THR A 94 -13.04 -6.22 21.01
C THR A 94 -13.62 -6.94 19.79
N ASN A 95 -14.00 -6.19 18.76
CA ASN A 95 -14.67 -6.76 17.59
C ASN A 95 -13.67 -7.36 16.59
N GLY A 96 -12.46 -6.81 16.52
CA GLY A 96 -11.34 -7.38 15.80
C GLY A 96 -10.85 -6.49 14.67
N THR A 97 -9.56 -6.62 14.41
CA THR A 97 -8.87 -6.16 13.20
C THR A 97 -8.63 -7.35 12.28
N PHE A 98 -8.94 -7.23 10.99
CA PHE A 98 -8.79 -8.30 10.01
C PHE A 98 -7.81 -7.89 8.92
N ILE A 99 -6.88 -8.77 8.58
CA ILE A 99 -5.93 -8.62 7.48
C ILE A 99 -6.26 -9.62 6.39
N ASN A 100 -6.62 -9.13 5.20
CA ASN A 100 -7.06 -9.96 4.08
C ASN A 100 -8.13 -10.99 4.50
N ASN A 101 -9.17 -10.51 5.22
CA ASN A 101 -10.26 -11.31 5.81
C ASN A 101 -9.88 -12.27 6.95
N ASN A 102 -8.62 -12.32 7.37
CA ASN A 102 -8.19 -13.13 8.52
C ASN A 102 -8.16 -12.28 9.79
N LYS A 103 -8.91 -12.70 10.82
CA LYS A 103 -8.98 -12.01 12.11
C LYS A 103 -7.67 -12.15 12.87
N LEU A 104 -7.10 -11.03 13.35
CA LEU A 104 -6.02 -11.04 14.33
C LEU A 104 -6.56 -11.39 15.72
N LYS A 105 -5.78 -12.13 16.51
CA LYS A 105 -6.08 -12.31 17.92
C LYS A 105 -5.83 -11.00 18.66
N LYS A 106 -6.63 -10.73 19.69
CA LYS A 106 -6.43 -9.54 20.53
C LYS A 106 -5.02 -9.55 21.14
N GLY A 107 -4.30 -8.45 20.98
CA GLY A 107 -2.90 -8.28 21.41
C GLY A 107 -1.87 -8.76 20.38
N GLN A 108 -2.27 -9.47 19.33
CA GLN A 108 -1.39 -9.93 18.26
C GLN A 108 -0.96 -8.77 17.37
N GLN A 109 0.27 -8.86 16.86
CA GLN A 109 0.78 -8.01 15.79
C GLN A 109 1.17 -8.85 14.57
N THR A 110 1.10 -8.26 13.38
CA THR A 110 1.58 -8.85 12.13
C THR A 110 2.23 -7.78 11.25
N VAL A 111 3.08 -8.20 10.32
CA VAL A 111 3.60 -7.34 9.25
C VAL A 111 2.47 -7.01 8.28
N LEU A 112 2.43 -5.76 7.80
CA LEU A 112 1.60 -5.30 6.70
C LEU A 112 2.45 -5.19 5.44
N TYR A 113 1.96 -5.78 4.35
CA TYR A 113 2.56 -5.68 3.02
C TYR A 113 1.75 -4.76 2.12
N ASP A 114 2.36 -4.25 1.04
CA ASP A 114 1.63 -3.40 0.08
C ASP A 114 0.32 -4.08 -0.36
N SER A 115 -0.71 -3.25 -0.52
CA SER A 115 -2.10 -3.64 -0.82
C SER A 115 -2.87 -4.38 0.25
N ASP A 116 -2.27 -4.79 1.38
CA ASP A 116 -3.00 -5.55 2.40
C ASP A 116 -4.30 -4.87 2.81
N GLN A 117 -5.37 -5.66 2.84
CA GLN A 117 -6.70 -5.20 3.17
C GLN A 117 -6.89 -5.22 4.69
N ILE A 118 -7.09 -4.06 5.30
CA ILE A 118 -7.32 -3.89 6.73
C ILE A 118 -8.79 -3.59 6.96
N SER A 119 -9.52 -4.48 7.61
CA SER A 119 -10.93 -4.27 7.96
C SER A 119 -11.11 -4.14 9.47
N LEU A 120 -11.87 -3.13 9.90
CA LEU A 120 -12.09 -2.80 11.30
C LEU A 120 -13.56 -2.95 11.70
N GLY A 121 -13.78 -3.38 12.95
CA GLY A 121 -15.13 -3.40 13.53
C GLY A 121 -16.09 -4.41 12.90
N SER A 122 -15.55 -5.50 12.34
CA SER A 122 -16.35 -6.66 11.89
C SER A 122 -16.46 -7.71 12.99
N PHE A 123 -17.49 -8.56 12.94
CA PHE A 123 -17.60 -9.76 13.78
C PHE A 123 -17.40 -11.01 12.94
N SER A 124 -16.45 -11.85 13.36
CA SER A 124 -16.22 -13.15 12.73
C SER A 124 -17.50 -13.99 12.80
N GLY A 125 -17.98 -14.46 11.64
CA GLY A 125 -19.20 -15.28 11.55
C GLY A 125 -20.52 -14.51 11.49
N SER A 126 -20.50 -13.17 11.44
CA SER A 126 -21.69 -12.36 11.17
C SER A 126 -21.79 -11.97 9.69
N HIS A 127 -23.00 -11.84 9.15
CA HIS A 127 -23.25 -11.22 7.85
C HIS A 127 -23.08 -9.68 7.86
N ILE A 128 -22.64 -9.11 8.99
CA ILE A 128 -22.52 -7.67 9.17
C ILE A 128 -21.17 -7.24 8.58
N PRO A 129 -21.15 -6.31 7.60
CA PRO A 129 -19.91 -5.83 7.01
C PRO A 129 -19.05 -5.07 8.04
N PRO A 130 -17.73 -5.01 7.83
CA PRO A 130 -16.86 -4.16 8.63
C PRO A 130 -17.35 -2.70 8.62
N VAL A 131 -16.99 -1.94 9.64
CA VAL A 131 -17.23 -0.48 9.67
C VAL A 131 -16.52 0.17 8.49
N VAL A 132 -15.26 -0.20 8.30
CA VAL A 132 -14.41 0.34 7.26
C VAL A 132 -13.39 -0.70 6.83
N THR A 133 -13.01 -0.62 5.56
CA THR A 133 -11.95 -1.42 4.97
C THR A 133 -11.01 -0.53 4.18
N TYR A 134 -9.71 -0.68 4.44
CA TYR A 134 -8.63 0.05 3.81
C TYR A 134 -7.72 -0.89 3.01
N ALA A 135 -7.16 -0.43 1.89
CA ALA A 135 -5.92 -0.95 1.33
C ALA A 135 -4.73 -0.20 1.92
N PHE A 136 -3.75 -0.94 2.43
CA PHE A 136 -2.48 -0.37 2.83
C PHE A 136 -1.59 -0.09 1.61
N ARG A 137 -0.87 1.02 1.64
CA ARG A 137 0.18 1.38 0.67
C ARG A 137 1.48 1.60 1.41
N ASN A 138 2.49 0.80 1.11
CA ASN A 138 3.83 0.93 1.68
C ASN A 138 4.70 1.85 0.82
N PHE A 139 5.20 2.95 1.38
CA PHE A 139 6.10 3.87 0.66
C PHE A 139 7.57 3.72 1.07
N LEU A 140 7.88 2.84 2.03
CA LEU A 140 9.26 2.54 2.41
C LEU A 140 9.91 1.47 1.52
N GLU A 141 9.10 0.62 0.91
CA GLU A 141 9.60 -0.41 -0.01
C GLU A 141 10.11 0.22 -1.30
N LYS A 142 11.39 -0.02 -1.60
CA LYS A 142 11.96 0.29 -2.91
C LYS A 142 11.44 -0.72 -3.92
N LYS A 143 10.48 -0.32 -4.74
CA LYS A 143 9.99 -1.15 -5.86
C LYS A 143 11.14 -1.53 -6.79
N LYS A 144 11.24 -2.80 -7.14
CA LYS A 144 12.19 -3.28 -8.16
C LYS A 144 11.92 -2.55 -9.48
N PRO A 145 12.92 -2.33 -10.35
CA PRO A 145 12.72 -1.62 -11.63
C PRO A 145 11.59 -2.20 -12.48
N ILE A 146 11.39 -3.52 -12.44
CA ILE A 146 10.33 -4.24 -13.17
C ILE A 146 8.93 -3.82 -12.69
N GLU A 147 8.75 -3.57 -11.39
CA GLU A 147 7.47 -3.17 -10.79
C GLU A 147 7.09 -1.70 -11.06
N GLN A 148 7.99 -0.94 -11.69
CA GLN A 148 7.79 0.46 -12.01
C GLN A 148 7.28 0.68 -13.46
N SER A 149 7.08 -0.40 -14.23
CA SER A 149 6.65 -0.32 -15.64
C SER A 149 5.41 -1.16 -15.95
N GLY A 150 4.70 -0.77 -17.01
CA GLY A 150 3.53 -1.50 -17.51
C GLY A 150 2.37 -1.58 -16.51
N ILE A 151 1.70 -2.74 -16.43
CA ILE A 151 0.54 -2.95 -15.55
C ILE A 151 0.89 -2.79 -14.05
N HIS A 152 2.15 -3.00 -13.67
CA HIS A 152 2.61 -2.86 -12.29
C HIS A 152 2.59 -1.41 -11.81
N GLN A 153 2.51 -0.41 -12.70
CA GLN A 153 2.31 0.98 -12.29
C GLN A 153 0.93 1.19 -11.64
N PHE A 154 -0.09 0.50 -12.15
CA PHE A 154 -1.48 0.70 -11.77
C PHE A 154 -2.00 -0.38 -10.83
N TYR A 155 -1.39 -1.56 -10.84
CA TYR A 155 -1.80 -2.70 -10.03
C TYR A 155 -0.64 -3.23 -9.20
N ASP A 156 -0.98 -3.75 -8.04
CA ASP A 156 -0.12 -4.63 -7.27
C ASP A 156 -0.58 -6.08 -7.48
N ILE A 157 0.30 -6.94 -7.99
CA ILE A 157 -0.03 -8.32 -8.36
C ILE A 157 0.56 -9.22 -7.28
N ARG A 158 -0.30 -9.86 -6.48
CA ARG A 158 0.12 -10.75 -5.40
C ARG A 158 0.51 -12.11 -5.93
N ASP A 159 1.36 -12.84 -5.21
CA ASP A 159 1.74 -14.21 -5.58
C ASP A 159 0.66 -15.27 -5.37
N LYS A 160 -0.46 -14.89 -4.75
CA LYS A 160 -1.64 -15.76 -4.60
C LYS A 160 -2.22 -16.11 -5.97
N ILE A 161 -2.16 -17.39 -6.33
CA ILE A 161 -2.75 -17.95 -7.55
C ILE A 161 -4.24 -18.22 -7.31
N LEU A 162 -5.10 -17.66 -8.16
CA LEU A 162 -6.54 -17.89 -8.17
C LEU A 162 -6.95 -18.97 -9.19
N GLY A 163 -6.11 -19.23 -10.20
CA GLY A 163 -6.36 -20.27 -11.17
C GLY A 163 -5.15 -20.52 -12.08
N ILE A 164 -5.03 -21.73 -12.60
CA ILE A 164 -3.97 -22.13 -13.53
C ILE A 164 -4.64 -22.75 -14.75
N GLY A 165 -4.27 -22.27 -15.94
CA GLY A 165 -4.67 -22.84 -17.22
C GLY A 165 -3.46 -23.18 -18.07
N GLN A 166 -3.72 -23.86 -19.19
CA GLN A 166 -2.68 -24.27 -20.13
C GLN A 166 -1.82 -23.07 -20.60
N PHE A 167 -2.47 -21.95 -20.91
CA PHE A 167 -1.84 -20.77 -21.52
C PHE A 167 -1.66 -19.58 -20.57
N ALA A 168 -2.18 -19.66 -19.35
CA ALA A 168 -2.21 -18.52 -18.45
C ALA A 168 -2.30 -18.92 -16.98
N THR A 169 -1.77 -18.07 -16.12
CA THR A 169 -1.98 -18.13 -14.67
C THR A 169 -2.80 -16.93 -14.25
N VAL A 170 -3.83 -17.14 -13.44
CA VAL A 170 -4.64 -16.08 -12.85
C VAL A 170 -4.14 -15.83 -11.44
N LYS A 171 -3.68 -14.60 -11.15
CA LYS A 171 -3.25 -14.16 -9.83
C LYS A 171 -4.22 -13.12 -9.25
N GLU A 172 -4.23 -12.99 -7.93
CA GLU A 172 -4.93 -11.89 -7.26
C GLU A 172 -4.16 -10.58 -7.48
N GLY A 173 -4.87 -9.50 -7.79
CA GLY A 173 -4.28 -8.18 -7.91
C GLY A 173 -5.14 -7.09 -7.31
N THR A 174 -4.51 -5.97 -6.95
CA THR A 174 -5.15 -4.82 -6.32
C THR A 174 -4.83 -3.56 -7.10
N GLU A 175 -5.83 -2.80 -7.52
CA GLU A 175 -5.62 -1.50 -8.16
C GLU A 175 -5.05 -0.50 -7.15
N LYS A 176 -3.97 0.19 -7.51
CA LYS A 176 -3.21 1.05 -6.60
C LYS A 176 -3.99 2.29 -6.17
N SER A 177 -4.74 2.89 -7.09
CA SER A 177 -5.54 4.10 -6.88
C SER A 177 -6.77 3.87 -6.00
N THR A 178 -7.45 2.73 -6.17
CA THR A 178 -8.74 2.46 -5.52
C THR A 178 -8.67 1.44 -4.39
N GLY A 179 -7.62 0.62 -4.36
CA GLY A 179 -7.53 -0.53 -3.46
C GLY A 179 -8.42 -1.70 -3.88
N LYS A 180 -9.19 -1.63 -4.95
CA LYS A 180 -10.12 -2.69 -5.36
C LYS A 180 -9.37 -3.94 -5.85
N GLN A 181 -9.90 -5.12 -5.50
CA GLN A 181 -9.33 -6.41 -5.89
C GLN A 181 -9.85 -6.90 -7.25
N TYR A 182 -8.97 -7.55 -8.00
CA TYR A 182 -9.20 -8.09 -9.33
C TYR A 182 -8.49 -9.45 -9.50
N ALA A 183 -8.96 -10.24 -10.47
CA ALA A 183 -8.25 -11.41 -10.95
C ALA A 183 -7.44 -11.02 -12.21
N ILE A 184 -6.12 -11.13 -12.15
CA ILE A 184 -5.22 -10.74 -13.23
C ILE A 184 -4.75 -12.00 -13.96
N LYS A 185 -5.12 -12.13 -15.24
CA LYS A 185 -4.72 -13.24 -16.11
C LYS A 185 -3.37 -12.94 -16.77
N ILE A 186 -2.34 -13.65 -16.35
CA ILE A 186 -0.97 -13.55 -16.84
C ILE A 186 -0.78 -14.62 -17.93
N ILE A 187 -0.51 -14.17 -19.16
CA ILE A 187 -0.33 -15.05 -20.31
C ILE A 187 1.16 -15.21 -20.59
N ASP A 188 1.64 -16.46 -20.63
CA ASP A 188 3.01 -16.76 -21.01
C ASP A 188 3.12 -16.86 -22.53
N LYS A 189 3.77 -15.87 -23.14
CA LYS A 189 3.94 -15.81 -24.60
C LYS A 189 4.80 -16.96 -25.15
N ASN A 190 5.68 -17.55 -24.34
CA ASN A 190 6.54 -18.66 -24.80
C ASN A 190 5.74 -19.96 -25.00
N LYS A 191 4.58 -20.11 -24.34
CA LYS A 191 3.67 -21.24 -24.55
C LYS A 191 2.91 -21.19 -25.88
N PHE A 192 3.08 -20.13 -26.66
CA PHE A 192 2.51 -19.99 -28.01
C PHE A 192 3.52 -20.32 -29.12
N ILE A 193 4.79 -20.58 -28.79
CA ILE A 193 5.77 -21.00 -29.79
C ILE A 193 5.53 -22.48 -30.08
N LEU A 194 4.87 -22.75 -31.20
CA LEU A 194 4.75 -24.09 -31.76
C LEU A 194 6.15 -24.52 -32.26
N THR A 195 6.78 -25.50 -31.63
CA THR A 195 7.92 -26.19 -32.24
C THR A 195 7.39 -27.03 -33.39
N ILE A 196 7.57 -26.56 -34.63
CA ILE A 196 7.32 -27.36 -35.83
C ILE A 196 8.52 -28.31 -35.99
N CYS A 197 8.34 -29.58 -35.59
CA CYS A 197 9.27 -30.64 -35.97
C CYS A 197 8.92 -31.09 -37.39
N PHE A 198 9.83 -30.91 -38.33
CA PHE A 198 9.79 -31.65 -39.59
C PHE A 198 10.35 -33.05 -39.31
N VAL A 199 9.53 -34.08 -39.56
CA VAL A 199 9.93 -35.49 -39.52
C VAL A 199 10.24 -35.97 -40.93
#